data_AF-A0A8T6VE10-F1
#
_entry.id   AF-A0A8T6VE10-F1
#
_cell.length_a   1.000
_cell.length_b   1.000
_cell.length_c   1.000
_cell.angle_alpha   90.00
_cell.angle_beta   90.00
_cell.angle_gamma   90.00
#
_symmetry.space_group_name_H-M   'P 1'
#
loop_
_entity.id
_entity.type
_entity.pdbx_description
1 polymer ?
#
loop_
_entity_poly.entity_id
_entity_poly.type
_entity_poly.pdbx_seq_one_letter_code
_entity_poly.pdbx_strand_id
1 'polypeptide(L)'
;MSDTVNVALTQISCKVGDRDFNIKKIERYVKQAKAKRANLIVFPELALTGYTCRDLVYEMAESIPGPSVRQLEGIARNEKMHIVLGMLERSSKTKAALYNTA
;
A
#
# COMPACT_ATOMS: atom_id res chain seq x y z
N MET A 1 21.13 -3.93 -23.82
CA MET A 1 21.12 -3.38 -22.44
C MET A 1 20.35 -4.36 -21.60
N SER A 2 20.87 -4.83 -20.47
CA SER A 2 20.07 -5.67 -19.56
C SER A 2 19.08 -4.78 -18.82
N ASP A 3 17.79 -5.09 -18.92
CA ASP A 3 16.73 -4.43 -18.17
C ASP A 3 16.86 -4.76 -16.68
N THR A 4 17.75 -4.04 -16.01
CA THR A 4 18.02 -4.24 -14.58
C THR A 4 16.93 -3.55 -13.78
N VAL A 5 16.19 -4.31 -12.97
CA VAL A 5 15.15 -3.79 -12.08
C VAL A 5 15.71 -3.60 -10.68
N ASN A 6 15.80 -2.36 -10.23
CA ASN A 6 16.19 -2.03 -8.86
C ASN A 6 14.96 -2.09 -7.95
N VAL A 7 15.00 -2.98 -6.96
CA VAL A 7 13.88 -3.19 -6.02
C VAL A 7 14.23 -2.61 -4.65
N ALA A 8 13.32 -1.80 -4.10
CA ALA A 8 13.37 -1.36 -2.72
C ALA A 8 12.43 -2.21 -1.86
N LEU A 9 12.97 -2.80 -0.80
CA LEU A 9 12.19 -3.48 0.22
C LEU A 9 12.06 -2.56 1.43
N THR A 10 10.86 -2.47 2.00
CA THR A 10 10.60 -1.60 3.15
C THR A 10 10.28 -2.41 4.40
N GLN A 11 10.83 -1.96 5.52
CA GLN A 11 10.46 -2.40 6.86
C GLN A 11 9.97 -1.17 7.61
N ILE A 12 8.67 -1.08 7.84
CA ILE A 12 8.03 0.11 8.40
C ILE A 12 7.08 -0.25 9.53
N SER A 13 7.03 0.61 10.55
CA SER A 13 5.97 0.57 11.55
C SER A 13 4.76 1.35 11.04
N CYS A 14 3.60 0.70 10.94
CA CYS A 14 2.34 1.32 10.54
C CYS A 14 1.56 1.79 11.77
N LYS A 15 0.78 2.87 11.62
CA LYS A 15 -0.16 3.29 12.65
C LYS A 15 -1.48 2.57 12.41
N VAL A 16 -1.84 1.69 13.35
CA VAL A 16 -3.05 0.85 13.25
C VAL A 16 -4.28 1.75 13.10
N GLY A 17 -5.13 1.47 12.10
CA GLY A 17 -6.39 2.18 11.88
C GLY A 17 -6.27 3.57 11.23
N ASP A 18 -5.07 4.04 10.89
CA ASP A 18 -4.85 5.41 10.38
C ASP A 18 -4.32 5.38 8.93
N ARG A 19 -5.25 5.26 7.97
CA ARG A 19 -4.94 5.23 6.52
C ARG A 19 -4.16 6.45 6.07
N ASP A 20 -4.60 7.64 6.45
CA ASP A 20 -3.98 8.89 5.98
C ASP A 20 -2.54 9.01 6.46
N PHE A 21 -2.27 8.66 7.72
CA PHE A 21 -0.91 8.61 8.23
C PHE A 21 -0.05 7.59 7.48
N ASN A 22 -0.59 6.39 7.25
CA ASN A 22 0.14 5.32 6.57
C ASN A 22 0.40 5.65 5.10
N ILE A 23 -0.55 6.23 4.37
CA ILE A 23 -0.38 6.68 2.98
C ILE A 23 0.70 7.78 2.90
N LYS A 24 0.67 8.78 3.80
CA LYS A 24 1.75 9.78 3.88
C LYS A 24 3.11 9.17 4.20
N LYS A 25 3.14 8.09 4.99
CA LYS A 25 4.39 7.34 5.25
C LYS A 25 4.84 6.59 3.99
N ILE A 26 3.95 5.88 3.32
CA ILE A 26 4.19 5.16 2.07
C ILE A 26 4.76 6.12 1.01
N GLU A 27 4.12 7.27 0.79
CA GLU A 27 4.59 8.29 -0.16
C GLU A 27 6.02 8.76 0.13
N ARG A 28 6.36 8.98 1.41
CA ARG A 28 7.73 9.34 1.80
C ARG A 28 8.73 8.24 1.45
N TYR A 29 8.40 6.97 1.66
CA TYR A 29 9.27 5.85 1.30
C TYR A 29 9.37 5.65 -0.22
N VAL A 30 8.29 5.89 -0.98
CA VAL A 30 8.31 5.91 -2.45
C VAL A 30 9.31 6.96 -2.95
N LYS A 31 9.23 8.19 -2.44
CA LYS A 31 10.16 9.29 -2.79
C LYS A 31 11.62 8.95 -2.44
N GLN A 32 11.86 8.34 -1.27
CA GLN A 32 13.20 7.89 -0.88
C GLN A 32 13.73 6.77 -1.79
N ALA A 33 12.90 5.78 -2.12
CA ALA A 33 13.27 4.71 -3.04
C ALA A 33 13.57 5.26 -4.44
N LYS A 34 12.78 6.23 -4.91
CA LYS A 34 13.02 6.92 -6.17
C LYS A 34 14.35 7.66 -6.20
N ALA A 35 14.68 8.39 -5.13
CA ALA A 35 15.98 9.06 -4.99
C ALA A 35 17.16 8.06 -5.04
N LYS A 36 16.94 6.82 -4.59
CA LYS A 36 17.90 5.70 -4.68
C LYS A 36 17.81 4.90 -5.99
N ARG A 37 17.11 5.42 -7.01
CA ARG A 37 16.97 4.84 -8.34
C ARG A 37 16.27 3.48 -8.37
N ALA A 38 15.36 3.23 -7.42
CA ALA A 38 14.47 2.07 -7.48
C ALA A 38 13.42 2.22 -8.61
N ASN A 39 13.01 1.09 -9.18
CA ASN A 39 11.93 0.96 -10.16
C ASN A 39 10.65 0.40 -9.51
N LEU A 40 10.83 -0.44 -8.48
CA LEU A 40 9.78 -1.10 -7.73
C LEU A 40 10.04 -0.93 -6.23
N ILE A 41 8.98 -0.65 -5.47
CA ILE A 41 9.00 -0.69 -4.01
C ILE A 41 7.96 -1.66 -3.47
N VAL A 42 8.36 -2.48 -2.51
CA VAL A 42 7.50 -3.48 -1.86
C VAL A 42 7.30 -3.10 -0.39
N PHE A 43 6.04 -3.04 0.01
CA PHE A 43 5.62 -2.79 1.39
C PHE A 43 5.20 -4.07 2.11
N PRO A 44 5.31 -4.10 3.46
CA PRO A 44 4.80 -5.21 4.24
C PRO A 44 3.30 -5.44 4.05
N GLU A 45 2.87 -6.63 4.46
CA GLU A 45 1.46 -7.04 4.54
C GLU A 45 0.63 -6.03 5.35
N LEU A 46 -0.55 -5.68 4.85
CA LEU A 46 -1.47 -4.72 5.46
C LEU A 46 -0.85 -3.35 5.82
N ALA A 47 0.20 -2.92 5.11
CA ALA A 47 0.87 -1.65 5.41
C ALA A 47 -0.02 -0.41 5.23
N LEU A 48 -1.15 -0.52 4.54
CA LEU A 48 -2.15 0.54 4.46
C LEU A 48 -2.86 0.80 5.81
N THR A 49 -3.11 -0.26 6.58
CA THR A 49 -3.98 -0.21 7.77
C THR A 49 -3.25 -0.54 9.07
N GLY A 50 -2.10 -1.23 8.97
CA GLY A 50 -1.47 -1.94 10.08
C GLY A 50 -2.06 -3.34 10.28
N TYR A 51 -1.25 -4.24 10.83
CA TYR A 51 -1.57 -5.68 10.91
C TYR A 51 -2.66 -6.01 11.94
N THR A 52 -2.60 -5.37 13.11
CA THR A 52 -3.41 -5.73 14.28
C THR A 52 -4.72 -4.94 14.37
N CYS A 53 -5.47 -4.87 13.26
CA CYS A 53 -6.71 -4.08 13.20
C CYS A 53 -7.88 -4.64 14.03
N ARG A 54 -7.87 -5.92 14.42
CA ARG A 54 -8.96 -6.57 15.18
C ARG A 54 -10.34 -6.23 14.58
N ASP A 55 -11.27 -5.67 15.35
CA ASP A 55 -12.63 -5.35 14.88
C ASP A 55 -12.66 -4.20 13.86
N LEU A 56 -11.62 -3.36 13.82
CA LEU A 56 -11.51 -2.27 12.84
C LEU A 56 -11.36 -2.80 11.41
N VAL A 57 -11.07 -4.09 11.19
CA VAL A 57 -10.91 -4.64 9.84
C VAL A 57 -12.12 -4.35 8.95
N TYR A 58 -13.33 -4.35 9.52
CA TYR A 58 -14.56 -4.04 8.79
C TYR A 58 -14.74 -2.56 8.48
N GLU A 59 -14.11 -1.64 9.21
CA GLU A 59 -14.15 -0.21 8.90
C GLU A 59 -13.05 0.19 7.91
N MET A 60 -11.92 -0.54 7.98
CA MET A 60 -10.71 -0.26 7.23
C MET A 60 -10.70 -0.91 5.84
N ALA A 61 -11.46 -1.98 5.63
CA ALA A 61 -11.51 -2.67 4.34
C ALA A 61 -12.22 -1.86 3.25
N GLU A 62 -11.55 -1.72 2.11
CA GLU A 62 -12.01 -1.00 0.92
C GLU A 62 -12.24 -1.96 -0.26
N SER A 63 -13.15 -1.64 -1.16
CA SER A 63 -13.20 -2.32 -2.47
C SER A 63 -11.95 -1.99 -3.28
N ILE A 64 -11.60 -2.82 -4.26
CA ILE A 64 -10.56 -2.51 -5.23
C ILE A 64 -11.22 -2.27 -6.61
N PRO A 65 -11.03 -1.10 -7.27
CA PRO A 65 -10.30 0.08 -6.79
C PRO A 65 -11.08 0.89 -5.73
N GLY A 66 -10.39 1.24 -4.66
CA GLY A 66 -10.90 2.02 -3.52
C GLY A 66 -10.29 3.43 -3.44
N PRO A 67 -10.71 4.27 -2.48
CA PRO A 67 -10.13 5.59 -2.28
C PRO A 67 -8.61 5.54 -2.04
N SER A 68 -8.12 4.60 -1.22
CA SER A 68 -6.68 4.48 -0.96
C SER A 68 -5.90 4.01 -2.20
N VAL A 69 -6.44 3.05 -2.95
CA VAL A 69 -5.84 2.58 -4.21
C VAL A 69 -5.72 3.74 -5.20
N ARG A 70 -6.76 4.57 -5.36
CA ARG A 70 -6.71 5.75 -6.25
C ARG A 70 -5.67 6.78 -5.84
N GLN A 71 -5.49 7.01 -4.54
CA GLN A 71 -4.42 7.89 -4.05
C GLN A 71 -3.03 7.32 -4.36
N LEU A 72 -2.83 6.03 -4.12
CA LEU A 72 -1.57 5.34 -4.39
C LEU A 72 -1.25 5.26 -5.88
N GLU A 73 -2.25 5.12 -6.75
CA GLU A 73 -2.07 5.23 -8.19
C GLU A 73 -1.56 6.63 -8.59
N GLY A 74 -2.07 7.69 -7.96
CA GLY A 74 -1.56 9.05 -8.17
C GLY A 74 -0.09 9.18 -7.76
N ILE A 75 0.27 8.63 -6.61
CA ILE A 75 1.66 8.59 -6.12
C ILE A 75 2.56 7.81 -7.09
N ALA A 76 2.13 6.61 -7.50
CA ALA A 76 2.87 5.76 -8.44
C ALA A 76 3.14 6.46 -9.78
N ARG A 77 2.12 7.14 -10.33
CA ARG A 77 2.23 7.92 -11.58
C ARG A 77 3.19 9.10 -11.42
N ASN A 78 3.04 9.89 -10.36
CA ASN A 78 3.84 11.09 -10.13
C ASN A 78 5.32 10.74 -9.93
N GLU A 79 5.61 9.69 -9.18
CA GLU A 79 6.98 9.27 -8.84
C GLU A 79 7.58 8.32 -9.89
N LYS A 80 6.81 7.91 -10.91
CA LYS A 80 7.16 6.90 -11.92
C LYS A 80 7.75 5.65 -11.24
N MET A 81 6.96 5.03 -10.38
CA MET A 81 7.34 3.92 -9.51
C MET A 81 6.29 2.82 -9.55
N HIS A 82 6.71 1.56 -9.58
CA HIS A 82 5.83 0.42 -9.30
C HIS A 82 5.72 0.22 -7.78
N ILE A 83 4.52 0.01 -7.27
CA ILE A 83 4.25 -0.14 -5.83
C ILE A 83 3.52 -1.45 -5.60
N VAL A 84 4.05 -2.29 -4.71
CA VAL A 84 3.35 -3.47 -4.17
C VAL A 84 3.00 -3.18 -2.71
N LEU A 85 1.72 -3.30 -2.36
CA LEU A 85 1.20 -2.93 -1.05
C LEU A 85 0.07 -3.88 -0.61
N GLY A 86 0.18 -4.45 0.59
CA GLY A 86 -0.92 -5.19 1.19
C GLY A 86 -2.00 -4.29 1.78
N MET A 87 -3.27 -4.65 1.59
CA MET A 87 -4.43 -3.97 2.15
C MET A 87 -5.57 -4.94 2.49
N LEU A 88 -6.49 -4.47 3.35
CA LEU A 88 -7.77 -5.13 3.58
C LEU A 88 -8.71 -4.81 2.41
N GLU A 89 -9.09 -5.84 1.65
CA GLU A 89 -10.08 -5.73 0.60
C GLU A 89 -11.47 -6.14 1.13
N ARG A 90 -12.50 -5.38 0.74
CA ARG A 90 -13.89 -5.80 0.88
C ARG A 90 -14.35 -6.52 -0.37
N SER A 91 -14.86 -7.74 -0.21
CA SER A 91 -15.39 -8.53 -1.31
C SER A 91 -16.50 -7.77 -2.07
N SER A 92 -16.42 -7.80 -3.40
CA SER A 92 -17.47 -7.29 -4.28
C SER A 92 -18.73 -8.18 -4.29
N LYS A 93 -18.61 -9.44 -3.87
CA LYS A 93 -19.71 -10.42 -3.84
C LYS A 93 -20.54 -10.34 -2.57
N THR A 94 -19.92 -10.00 -1.43
CA THR A 94 -20.61 -9.91 -0.14
C THR A 94 -19.88 -8.98 0.81
N LYS A 95 -20.61 -8.15 1.56
CA LYS A 95 -20.01 -7.21 2.52
C LYS A 95 -19.42 -7.87 3.77
N ALA A 96 -19.77 -9.14 4.03
CA ALA A 96 -19.33 -9.88 5.20
C ALA A 96 -17.93 -10.52 5.02
N ALA A 97 -17.50 -10.74 3.77
CA ALA A 97 -16.19 -11.31 3.48
C ALA A 97 -15.16 -10.21 3.22
N LEU A 98 -14.00 -10.35 3.88
CA LEU A 98 -12.83 -9.52 3.69
C LEU A 98 -11.68 -10.38 3.19
N TYR A 99 -10.80 -9.80 2.37
CA TYR A 99 -9.59 -10.46 1.88
C TYR A 99 -8.35 -9.67 2.30
N ASN A 100 -7.24 -10.37 2.38
CA ASN A 100 -5.92 -9.79 2.48
C ASN A 100 -5.32 -9.79 1.06
N THR A 101 -5.22 -8.61 0.46
CA THR A 101 -4.94 -8.45 -0.98
C THR A 101 -3.71 -7.59 -1.18
N ALA A 102 -2.91 -7.90 -2.21
CA ALA A 102 -1.73 -7.16 -2.63
C ALA A 102 -1.72 -6.95 -4.15
#